data_AF-A0A4P6BAR1-F1
#
_entry.id   AF-A0A4P6BAR1-F1
#
_cell.length_a   1.000
_cell.length_b   1.000
_cell.length_c   1.000
_cell.angle_alpha   90.00
_cell.angle_beta   90.00
_cell.angle_gamma   90.00
#
_symmetry.space_group_name_H-M   'P 1'
#
loop_
_entity.id
_entity.type
_entity.pdbx_description
1 polymer ?
#
loop_
_entity_poly.entity_id
_entity_poly.type
_entity_poly.pdbx_seq_one_letter_code
_entity_poly.pdbx_strand_id
1 'polypeptide(L)'
;MPKRRSGAAAYAGGGGGGGGMTASGAGAGGGTAAASGGAPLEVAPEPVVVNNVYSRTRRRSENVTVSFTGPMAAVVHSGSGHVYNVVCEPGRYSCECPDFTIRHHRDPNYACRHVLAALRAAGQAAPGNVAAASAAAEAAAAHVPRRAEDAAATGRQDSVAGVWAEGTASYAAAGQVEPEIVAADDAAFAELWQQAQNPPEYLYSDVLPNPNMTFGVEIEFDGGDRQAIARDLYEEGLIASPWQSGYHGGRSNPNLWAFETDASVTGGELVSPVFRDTPTAWQQIEKVCEIVRRHGGQATARCGGHVHIGTAAPLDSRNRRWDRLLRLVKANEDLLFRMAAGGESGGTHRGTSYVVPVANRETLDNTGHYHAVNKRRETVEFRYFNGTLDPRQIQTNVRIAAGLVDTAAKDDPAVDSRIPDRVLARGTQARRQTIGGEPENHSVVREFLDTVFTRARDKAAALWLYATSRWQPAS
;
A
#
# COMPACT_ATOMS: atom_id res chain seq x y z
N MET A 1 38.64 -12.47 -17.61
CA MET A 1 38.86 -13.93 -17.53
C MET A 1 37.51 -14.64 -17.49
N PRO A 2 37.18 -15.55 -18.42
CA PRO A 2 35.92 -16.29 -18.37
C PRO A 2 36.07 -17.58 -17.55
N LYS A 3 35.28 -17.75 -16.48
CA LYS A 3 35.15 -19.05 -15.80
C LYS A 3 34.02 -19.87 -16.43
N ARG A 4 34.32 -21.15 -16.68
CA ARG A 4 33.49 -22.10 -17.41
C ARG A 4 32.21 -22.45 -16.66
N ARG A 5 31.13 -22.71 -17.42
CA ARG A 5 30.01 -23.54 -16.98
C ARG A 5 30.43 -25.02 -17.06
N SER A 6 30.03 -25.80 -16.07
CA SER A 6 29.99 -27.27 -16.11
C SER A 6 28.56 -27.70 -15.87
N GLY A 7 28.03 -28.60 -16.70
CA GLY A 7 26.66 -29.10 -16.59
C GLY A 7 26.60 -30.62 -16.59
N ALA A 8 25.62 -31.15 -15.89
CA ALA A 8 24.97 -32.45 -16.04
C ALA A 8 23.55 -32.23 -15.46
N ALA A 9 22.42 -32.55 -16.10
CA ALA A 9 22.00 -33.82 -16.69
C ALA A 9 21.98 -34.96 -15.66
N ALA A 10 20.94 -35.78 -15.53
CA ALA A 10 19.56 -35.74 -16.02
C ALA A 10 18.76 -36.77 -15.20
N TYR A 11 17.43 -36.66 -15.10
CA TYR A 11 16.60 -37.80 -14.66
C TYR A 11 15.29 -37.86 -15.45
N ALA A 12 15.09 -38.98 -16.13
CA ALA A 12 13.85 -39.38 -16.76
C ALA A 12 13.72 -40.90 -16.68
N GLY A 13 12.48 -41.40 -16.47
CA GLY A 13 12.11 -42.78 -16.75
C GLY A 13 11.80 -43.68 -15.55
N GLY A 14 10.54 -44.12 -15.48
CA GLY A 14 10.29 -45.58 -15.46
C GLY A 14 9.62 -46.21 -14.23
N GLY A 15 8.27 -46.21 -14.22
CA GLY A 15 7.47 -47.45 -14.34
C GLY A 15 7.32 -48.46 -13.18
N GLY A 16 6.05 -48.78 -12.87
CA GLY A 16 5.55 -50.16 -12.98
C GLY A 16 5.16 -50.96 -11.72
N GLY A 17 3.86 -51.29 -11.59
CA GLY A 17 3.29 -52.43 -10.83
C GLY A 17 3.30 -52.35 -9.28
N GLY A 18 2.41 -53.01 -8.51
CA GLY A 18 1.19 -53.76 -8.85
C GLY A 18 0.87 -54.91 -7.85
N GLY A 19 -0.39 -55.06 -7.41
CA GLY A 19 -0.95 -56.35 -6.91
C GLY A 19 -1.36 -56.50 -5.41
N GLY A 20 -2.48 -57.22 -5.16
CA GLY A 20 -2.93 -57.80 -3.87
C GLY A 20 -3.82 -56.90 -2.98
N MET A 21 -5.09 -57.16 -2.59
CA MET A 21 -5.84 -58.40 -2.21
C MET A 21 -5.11 -59.19 -1.10
N THR A 22 -5.64 -59.50 0.10
CA THR A 22 -7.00 -59.51 0.72
C THR A 22 -6.89 -59.06 2.23
N ALA A 23 -7.84 -59.13 3.17
CA ALA A 23 -9.16 -59.79 3.27
C ALA A 23 -10.13 -59.15 4.31
N SER A 24 -11.29 -59.80 4.46
CA SER A 24 -12.45 -59.67 5.36
C SER A 24 -12.22 -59.60 6.88
N GLY A 25 -13.10 -58.86 7.59
CA GLY A 25 -13.32 -58.97 9.03
C GLY A 25 -14.65 -58.34 9.45
N ALA A 26 -15.70 -59.16 9.63
CA ALA A 26 -17.05 -58.68 9.96
C ALA A 26 -17.24 -58.49 11.48
N GLY A 27 -17.94 -57.42 11.86
CA GLY A 27 -18.29 -57.13 13.26
C GLY A 27 -19.50 -56.21 13.33
N ALA A 28 -20.71 -56.79 13.34
CA ALA A 28 -21.95 -56.02 13.47
C ALA A 28 -22.14 -55.53 14.91
N GLY A 29 -22.31 -54.22 15.08
CA GLY A 29 -22.63 -53.58 16.36
C GLY A 29 -23.58 -52.43 16.12
N GLY A 30 -24.88 -52.71 16.19
CA GLY A 30 -25.92 -51.73 15.91
C GLY A 30 -25.92 -50.59 16.93
N GLY A 31 -25.52 -49.40 16.49
CA GLY A 31 -25.58 -48.17 17.25
C GLY A 31 -25.87 -47.03 16.29
N THR A 32 -27.15 -46.87 15.91
CA THR A 32 -27.61 -45.69 15.17
C THR A 32 -27.57 -44.48 16.07
N ALA A 33 -26.35 -43.96 16.29
CA ALA A 33 -26.16 -42.58 16.69
C ALA A 33 -26.71 -41.73 15.55
N ALA A 34 -28.00 -41.37 15.67
CA ALA A 34 -28.60 -40.38 14.81
C ALA A 34 -27.67 -39.18 14.83
N ALA A 35 -27.21 -38.76 13.64
CA ALA A 35 -26.56 -37.47 13.51
C ALA A 35 -27.56 -36.44 14.05
N SER A 36 -27.29 -35.92 15.25
CA SER A 36 -28.00 -34.81 15.81
C SER A 36 -27.68 -33.63 14.92
N GLY A 37 -28.47 -33.47 13.85
CA GLY A 37 -28.45 -32.29 13.02
C GLY A 37 -28.58 -31.12 13.98
N GLY A 38 -27.51 -30.33 14.07
CA GLY A 38 -27.50 -29.15 14.92
C GLY A 38 -28.72 -28.34 14.53
N ALA A 39 -29.64 -28.14 15.49
CA ALA A 39 -30.85 -27.38 15.23
C ALA A 39 -30.44 -26.05 14.58
N PRO A 40 -31.14 -25.59 13.53
CA PRO A 40 -30.83 -24.28 12.96
C PRO A 40 -30.89 -23.28 14.10
N LEU A 41 -29.79 -22.55 14.31
CA LEU A 41 -29.73 -21.50 15.31
C LEU A 41 -30.85 -20.52 15.01
N GLU A 42 -31.86 -20.46 15.89
CA GLU A 42 -32.76 -19.33 15.95
C GLU A 42 -31.88 -18.08 16.05
N VAL A 43 -32.08 -17.14 15.12
CA VAL A 43 -31.29 -15.92 15.06
C VAL A 43 -31.62 -15.12 16.30
N ALA A 44 -30.77 -15.28 17.34
CA ALA A 44 -30.85 -14.47 18.54
C ALA A 44 -30.77 -13.00 18.10
N PRO A 45 -31.83 -12.20 18.32
CA PRO A 45 -31.91 -10.86 17.75
C PRO A 45 -30.95 -9.86 18.42
N GLU A 46 -30.32 -10.27 19.53
CA GLU A 46 -29.37 -9.44 20.29
C GLU A 46 -27.96 -10.05 20.29
N PRO A 47 -26.90 -9.21 20.25
CA PRO A 47 -25.51 -9.67 20.28
C PRO A 47 -25.14 -10.38 21.60
N VAL A 48 -24.51 -11.55 21.50
CA VAL A 48 -24.07 -12.36 22.65
C VAL A 48 -22.67 -11.94 23.08
N VAL A 49 -22.52 -11.44 24.31
CA VAL A 49 -21.20 -11.10 24.87
C VAL A 49 -20.53 -12.34 25.46
N VAL A 50 -19.44 -12.80 24.83
CA VAL A 50 -18.61 -13.90 25.31
C VAL A 50 -17.44 -13.33 26.13
N ASN A 51 -17.51 -13.52 27.44
CA ASN A 51 -16.53 -12.98 28.38
C ASN A 51 -15.20 -13.76 28.39
N ASN A 52 -14.12 -13.06 28.77
CA ASN A 52 -12.79 -13.62 29.07
C ASN A 52 -12.07 -14.39 27.94
N VAL A 53 -12.33 -14.08 26.67
CA VAL A 53 -11.67 -14.73 25.53
C VAL A 53 -10.22 -14.24 25.41
N TYR A 54 -9.24 -15.13 25.61
CA TYR A 54 -7.83 -14.76 25.58
C TYR A 54 -7.34 -14.30 24.19
N SER A 55 -6.58 -13.20 24.15
CA SER A 55 -5.91 -12.64 22.97
C SER A 55 -4.41 -12.94 23.04
N ARG A 56 -3.90 -13.85 22.19
CA ARG A 56 -2.46 -14.13 22.08
C ARG A 56 -1.65 -12.90 21.67
N THR A 57 -2.15 -12.14 20.70
CA THR A 57 -1.49 -10.94 20.16
C THR A 57 -1.25 -9.87 21.23
N ARG A 58 -2.26 -9.56 22.05
CA ARG A 58 -2.19 -8.51 23.08
C ARG A 58 -1.97 -9.06 24.50
N ARG A 59 -1.68 -10.35 24.63
CA ARG A 59 -1.40 -11.09 25.87
C ARG A 59 -2.38 -10.83 27.03
N ARG A 60 -3.66 -10.62 26.72
CA ARG A 60 -4.73 -10.36 27.70
C ARG A 60 -6.04 -11.01 27.30
N SER A 61 -6.85 -11.39 28.28
CA SER A 61 -8.25 -11.73 28.05
C SER A 61 -9.13 -10.49 27.92
N GLU A 62 -10.19 -10.62 27.15
CA GLU A 62 -11.18 -9.56 26.92
C GLU A 62 -12.54 -10.16 26.60
N ASN A 63 -13.57 -9.34 26.66
CA ASN A 63 -14.88 -9.72 26.17
C ASN A 63 -14.90 -9.55 24.65
N VAL A 64 -15.60 -10.45 23.96
CA VAL A 64 -15.87 -10.35 22.52
C VAL A 64 -17.37 -10.52 22.30
N THR A 65 -17.93 -9.74 21.38
CA THR A 65 -19.38 -9.77 21.12
C THR A 65 -19.64 -10.53 19.83
N VAL A 66 -20.59 -11.46 19.85
CA VAL A 66 -20.97 -12.31 18.72
C VAL A 66 -22.38 -11.96 18.28
N SER A 67 -22.51 -11.48 17.05
CA SER A 67 -23.79 -11.16 16.41
C SER A 67 -24.08 -12.17 15.32
N PHE A 68 -25.15 -12.97 15.43
CA PHE A 68 -25.49 -13.96 14.40
C PHE A 68 -26.11 -13.27 13.18
N THR A 69 -25.51 -13.44 12.01
CA THR A 69 -26.00 -12.92 10.72
C THR A 69 -26.74 -13.99 9.91
N GLY A 70 -26.70 -15.24 10.35
CA GLY A 70 -27.52 -16.34 9.84
C GLY A 70 -27.29 -17.63 10.65
N PRO A 71 -27.97 -18.73 10.30
CA PRO A 71 -27.93 -19.97 11.09
C PRO A 71 -26.54 -20.62 11.21
N MET A 72 -25.59 -20.23 10.37
CA MET A 72 -24.22 -20.77 10.30
C MET A 72 -23.17 -19.64 10.21
N ALA A 73 -23.57 -18.37 10.41
CA ALA A 73 -22.74 -17.20 10.18
C ALA A 73 -22.86 -16.21 11.34
N ALA A 74 -21.72 -15.71 11.80
CA ALA A 74 -21.65 -14.73 12.87
C ALA A 74 -20.56 -13.69 12.61
N VAL A 75 -20.80 -12.50 13.14
CA VAL A 75 -19.87 -11.38 13.16
C VAL A 75 -19.32 -11.27 14.58
N VAL A 76 -18.01 -11.43 14.73
CA VAL A 76 -17.34 -11.40 16.04
C VAL A 76 -16.55 -10.11 16.22
N HIS A 77 -17.01 -9.26 17.12
CA HIS A 77 -16.36 -8.03 17.53
C HIS A 77 -15.33 -8.36 18.62
N SER A 78 -14.05 -8.20 18.29
CA SER A 78 -12.95 -8.37 19.23
C SER A 78 -12.78 -7.09 20.06
N GLY A 79 -12.43 -7.19 21.36
CA GLY A 79 -12.08 -6.02 22.20
C GLY A 79 -10.78 -5.29 21.80
N SER A 80 -10.30 -5.48 20.57
CA SER A 80 -9.31 -4.66 19.88
C SER A 80 -9.94 -3.71 18.86
N GLY A 81 -11.28 -3.62 18.78
CA GLY A 81 -12.01 -2.85 17.76
C GLY A 81 -12.13 -3.56 16.40
N HIS A 82 -11.41 -4.67 16.19
CA HIS A 82 -11.53 -5.45 14.96
C HIS A 82 -12.76 -6.34 14.95
N VAL A 83 -13.40 -6.42 13.79
CA VAL A 83 -14.58 -7.24 13.51
C VAL A 83 -14.19 -8.32 12.52
N TYR A 84 -14.61 -9.57 12.75
CA TYR A 84 -14.28 -10.70 11.90
C TYR A 84 -15.53 -11.50 11.57
N ASN A 85 -15.75 -11.79 10.29
CA ASN A 85 -16.75 -12.78 9.90
C ASN A 85 -16.26 -14.17 10.30
N VAL A 86 -17.19 -14.97 10.80
CA VAL A 86 -17.00 -16.36 11.21
C VAL A 86 -18.13 -17.18 10.61
N VAL A 87 -17.78 -18.25 9.89
CA VAL A 87 -18.73 -19.26 9.42
C VAL A 87 -18.50 -20.52 10.26
N CYS A 88 -19.58 -21.07 10.80
CA CYS A 88 -19.59 -22.32 11.57
C CYS A 88 -20.61 -23.27 10.94
N GLU A 89 -20.18 -24.02 9.93
CA GLU A 89 -20.91 -25.14 9.35
C GLU A 89 -20.71 -26.41 10.20
N PRO A 90 -21.58 -27.44 10.10
CA PRO A 90 -21.41 -28.67 10.88
C PRO A 90 -20.15 -29.41 10.40
N GLY A 91 -19.12 -29.46 11.26
CA GLY A 91 -17.83 -30.07 10.95
C GLY A 91 -16.86 -29.21 10.13
N ARG A 92 -17.19 -27.96 9.82
CA ARG A 92 -16.32 -27.04 9.07
C ARG A 92 -16.51 -25.60 9.55
N TYR A 93 -15.43 -24.87 9.76
CA TYR A 93 -15.51 -23.47 10.18
C TYR A 93 -14.46 -22.64 9.46
N SER A 94 -14.74 -21.34 9.33
CA SER A 94 -13.80 -20.36 8.81
C SER A 94 -13.86 -19.07 9.63
N CYS A 95 -12.78 -18.31 9.62
CA CYS A 95 -12.75 -16.94 10.13
C CYS A 95 -11.78 -16.11 9.30
N GLU A 96 -12.14 -14.86 9.05
CA GLU A 96 -11.31 -13.93 8.27
C GLU A 96 -10.13 -13.34 9.07
N CYS A 97 -10.01 -13.64 10.36
CA CYS A 97 -8.95 -13.06 11.17
C CYS A 97 -7.55 -13.59 10.76
N PRO A 98 -6.50 -12.76 10.83
CA PRO A 98 -5.14 -13.18 10.48
C PRO A 98 -4.66 -14.43 11.23
N ASP A 99 -5.02 -14.57 12.50
CA ASP A 99 -4.65 -15.75 13.31
C ASP A 99 -5.28 -17.04 12.78
N PHE A 100 -6.50 -16.97 12.23
CA PHE A 100 -7.15 -18.10 11.56
C PHE A 100 -6.47 -18.39 10.22
N THR A 101 -6.41 -17.42 9.32
CA THR A 101 -5.88 -17.63 7.96
C THR A 101 -4.43 -18.11 7.97
N ILE A 102 -3.56 -17.55 8.82
CA ILE A 102 -2.15 -17.96 8.93
C ILE A 102 -1.98 -19.40 9.44
N ARG A 103 -2.83 -19.85 10.38
CA ARG A 103 -2.63 -21.12 11.09
C ARG A 103 -3.49 -22.27 10.57
N HIS A 104 -4.70 -21.99 10.09
CA HIS A 104 -5.62 -23.00 9.54
C HIS A 104 -5.06 -23.66 8.27
N HIS A 105 -4.26 -22.93 7.48
CA HIS A 105 -3.49 -23.53 6.36
C HIS A 105 -2.39 -24.51 6.80
N ARG A 106 -1.98 -24.50 8.08
CA ARG A 106 -0.94 -25.40 8.64
C ARG A 106 -1.54 -26.51 9.51
N ASP A 107 -2.69 -26.26 10.12
CA ASP A 107 -3.49 -27.20 10.88
C ASP A 107 -4.98 -26.99 10.56
N PRO A 108 -5.60 -27.88 9.74
CA PRO A 108 -7.02 -27.79 9.40
C PRO A 108 -7.97 -27.89 10.60
N ASN A 109 -7.49 -28.29 11.79
CA ASN A 109 -8.27 -28.30 13.03
C ASN A 109 -8.03 -27.05 13.90
N TYR A 110 -7.30 -26.05 13.39
CA TYR A 110 -7.08 -24.81 14.13
C TYR A 110 -8.32 -23.91 14.15
N ALA A 111 -9.02 -23.88 15.29
CA ALA A 111 -10.00 -22.85 15.59
C ALA A 111 -9.34 -21.63 16.26
N CYS A 112 -9.42 -20.46 15.62
CA CYS A 112 -8.99 -19.21 16.24
C CYS A 112 -9.94 -18.79 17.37
N ARG A 113 -9.52 -17.83 18.19
CA ARG A 113 -10.33 -17.30 19.31
C ARG A 113 -11.72 -16.80 18.91
N HIS A 114 -11.91 -16.35 17.67
CA HIS A 114 -13.20 -15.85 17.17
C HIS A 114 -14.13 -16.99 16.77
N VAL A 115 -13.61 -18.06 16.15
CA VAL A 115 -14.35 -19.32 15.93
C VAL A 115 -14.80 -19.90 17.27
N LEU A 116 -13.90 -19.98 18.25
CA LEU A 116 -14.23 -20.49 19.58
C LEU A 116 -15.31 -19.65 20.28
N ALA A 117 -15.28 -18.32 20.10
CA ALA A 117 -16.32 -17.43 20.63
C ALA A 117 -17.67 -17.64 19.95
N ALA A 118 -17.69 -17.73 18.61
CA ALA A 118 -18.92 -17.98 17.85
C ALA A 118 -19.55 -19.34 18.20
N LEU A 119 -18.75 -20.41 18.29
CA LEU A 119 -19.21 -21.72 18.74
C LEU A 119 -19.76 -21.69 20.17
N ARG A 120 -19.06 -21.02 21.10
CA ARG A 120 -19.53 -20.86 22.49
C ARG A 120 -20.84 -20.07 22.56
N ALA A 121 -20.99 -19.00 21.79
CA ALA A 121 -22.22 -18.21 21.70
C ALA A 121 -23.38 -19.02 21.07
N ALA A 122 -23.07 -19.93 20.15
CA ALA A 122 -24.01 -20.85 19.52
C ALA A 122 -24.37 -22.07 20.39
N GLY A 123 -23.83 -22.19 21.60
CA GLY A 123 -23.98 -23.37 22.46
C GLY A 123 -23.29 -24.64 21.92
N GLN A 124 -22.43 -24.50 20.91
CA GLN A 124 -21.73 -25.61 20.27
C GLN A 124 -20.40 -25.93 20.96
N ALA A 125 -20.07 -27.21 21.07
CA ALA A 125 -18.79 -27.65 21.62
C ALA A 125 -17.63 -27.24 20.69
N ALA A 126 -16.54 -26.72 21.27
CA ALA A 126 -15.35 -26.39 20.51
C ALA A 126 -14.70 -27.66 19.91
N PRO A 127 -14.17 -27.61 18.67
CA PRO A 127 -13.41 -28.70 18.08
C PRO A 127 -12.16 -29.01 18.94
N GLY A 128 -11.73 -30.28 18.88
CA GLY A 128 -10.76 -30.86 19.82
C GLY A 128 -9.40 -30.15 19.88
N ASN A 129 -8.69 -30.39 20.99
CA ASN A 129 -7.32 -29.92 21.31
C ASN A 129 -7.10 -28.41 21.55
N VAL A 130 -8.14 -27.57 21.65
CA VAL A 130 -7.96 -26.14 21.99
C VAL A 130 -8.21 -25.79 23.47
N ALA A 131 -8.92 -26.65 24.21
CA ALA A 131 -9.30 -26.40 25.61
C ALA A 131 -8.12 -26.21 26.60
N ALA A 132 -6.97 -26.84 26.33
CA ALA A 132 -5.79 -26.74 27.22
C ALA A 132 -5.10 -25.37 27.16
N ALA A 133 -5.27 -24.63 26.07
CA ALA A 133 -4.51 -23.40 25.82
C ALA A 133 -5.19 -22.12 26.36
N SER A 134 -6.50 -22.11 26.60
CA SER A 134 -7.16 -20.94 27.23
C SER A 134 -6.93 -20.93 28.74
N ALA A 135 -7.08 -22.08 29.42
CA ALA A 135 -6.95 -22.17 30.87
C ALA A 135 -5.57 -21.69 31.39
N ALA A 136 -4.48 -22.08 30.70
CA ALA A 136 -3.13 -21.61 31.03
C ALA A 136 -2.94 -20.10 30.81
N ALA A 137 -3.67 -19.50 29.87
CA ALA A 137 -3.60 -18.09 29.55
C ALA A 137 -4.50 -17.22 30.46
N GLU A 138 -5.65 -17.76 30.87
CA GLU A 138 -6.54 -17.15 31.88
C GLU A 138 -5.84 -17.08 33.24
N ALA A 139 -5.08 -18.12 33.62
CA ALA A 139 -4.27 -18.11 34.84
C ALA A 139 -3.15 -17.04 34.83
N ALA A 140 -2.55 -16.78 33.67
CA ALA A 140 -1.47 -15.79 33.52
C ALA A 140 -1.97 -14.33 33.56
N ALA A 141 -3.24 -14.08 33.20
CA ALA A 141 -3.82 -12.74 33.16
C ALA A 141 -4.13 -12.14 34.55
N ALA A 142 -4.13 -12.95 35.61
CA ALA A 142 -4.55 -12.55 36.96
C ALA A 142 -3.50 -11.74 37.75
N HIS A 143 -2.33 -11.41 37.17
CA HIS A 143 -1.16 -10.96 37.96
C HIS A 143 -0.46 -9.67 37.48
N VAL A 144 -1.16 -8.76 36.79
CA VAL A 144 -0.61 -7.45 36.38
C VAL A 144 -1.47 -6.29 36.91
N PRO A 145 -0.95 -5.43 37.81
CA PRO A 145 -1.71 -4.30 38.34
C PRO A 145 -1.79 -3.14 37.33
N ARG A 146 -2.97 -2.55 37.20
CA ARG A 146 -3.23 -1.39 36.30
C ARG A 146 -2.65 -0.10 36.87
N ARG A 147 -2.04 0.73 36.03
CA ARG A 147 -1.86 2.19 36.27
C ARG A 147 -2.86 2.98 35.43
N ALA A 148 -3.23 4.17 35.92
CA ALA A 148 -4.49 4.84 35.59
C ALA A 148 -4.39 5.88 34.46
N GLU A 149 -3.75 5.54 33.33
CA GLU A 149 -3.54 6.48 32.20
C GLU A 149 -4.38 6.14 30.95
N ASP A 150 -5.03 4.96 30.91
CA ASP A 150 -5.82 4.47 29.75
C ASP A 150 -7.12 5.25 29.45
N ALA A 151 -7.54 6.20 30.30
CA ALA A 151 -8.84 6.86 30.22
C ALA A 151 -9.01 7.86 29.04
N ALA A 152 -7.93 8.19 28.32
CA ALA A 152 -7.94 9.18 27.23
C ALA A 152 -7.84 8.59 25.81
N ALA A 153 -7.64 7.27 25.67
CA ALA A 153 -7.46 6.62 24.37
C ALA A 153 -8.78 6.18 23.70
N THR A 154 -9.87 6.07 24.47
CA THR A 154 -11.14 5.42 24.10
C THR A 154 -11.99 6.17 23.07
N GLY A 155 -11.53 7.30 22.52
CA GLY A 155 -12.32 8.19 21.66
C GLY A 155 -11.92 8.22 20.17
N ARG A 156 -10.98 7.39 19.70
CA ARG A 156 -10.44 7.44 18.33
C ARG A 156 -10.12 6.06 17.72
N GLN A 157 -11.05 5.11 17.75
CA GLN A 157 -10.86 3.77 17.18
C GLN A 157 -12.00 3.25 16.29
N ASP A 158 -12.86 4.14 15.79
CA ASP A 158 -13.73 3.83 14.64
C ASP A 158 -13.02 4.19 13.33
N SER A 159 -13.34 3.45 12.25
CA SER A 159 -12.94 3.68 10.84
C SER A 159 -11.54 3.26 10.32
N VAL A 160 -11.21 1.95 10.38
CA VAL A 160 -10.23 1.35 9.43
C VAL A 160 -10.71 0.04 8.77
N ALA A 161 -11.84 -0.55 9.22
CA ALA A 161 -12.31 -1.86 8.75
C ALA A 161 -13.39 -1.83 7.63
N GLY A 162 -13.74 -0.66 7.09
CA GLY A 162 -14.92 -0.51 6.21
C GLY A 162 -14.71 -0.66 4.69
N VAL A 163 -13.47 -0.71 4.20
CA VAL A 163 -13.16 -0.29 2.80
C VAL A 163 -13.26 -1.41 1.74
N TRP A 164 -13.82 -2.57 2.06
CA TRP A 164 -13.95 -3.70 1.11
C TRP A 164 -15.38 -4.21 0.86
N ALA A 165 -16.40 -3.44 1.23
CA ALA A 165 -17.80 -3.70 0.88
C ALA A 165 -18.45 -2.61 -0.02
N GLU A 166 -17.82 -1.44 -0.18
CA GLU A 166 -18.36 -0.33 -1.00
C GLU A 166 -17.69 -0.26 -2.38
N GLY A 167 -17.78 -1.37 -3.13
CA GLY A 167 -17.28 -1.45 -4.50
C GLY A 167 -18.23 -0.89 -5.57
N THR A 168 -19.51 -0.66 -5.24
CA THR A 168 -20.58 -0.33 -6.21
C THR A 168 -21.68 0.61 -5.69
N ALA A 169 -21.51 1.24 -4.52
CA ALA A 169 -22.48 2.20 -3.98
C ALA A 169 -21.78 3.46 -3.44
N SER A 170 -22.40 4.63 -3.62
CA SER A 170 -21.94 5.94 -3.14
C SER A 170 -20.73 6.61 -3.82
N TYR A 171 -20.75 6.71 -5.16
CA TYR A 171 -20.19 7.89 -5.84
C TYR A 171 -21.30 8.90 -6.12
N ALA A 172 -21.87 9.45 -5.05
CA ALA A 172 -22.88 10.51 -5.09
C ALA A 172 -22.65 11.58 -4.00
N ALA A 173 -21.40 11.78 -3.60
CA ALA A 173 -21.01 13.02 -2.93
C ALA A 173 -20.99 14.14 -3.96
N ALA A 174 -21.81 15.18 -3.75
CA ALA A 174 -21.81 16.37 -4.58
C ALA A 174 -20.50 17.14 -4.35
N GLY A 175 -19.46 16.77 -5.08
CA GLY A 175 -18.21 17.52 -5.09
C GLY A 175 -18.50 18.96 -5.52
N GLN A 176 -18.06 19.92 -4.71
CA GLN A 176 -17.98 21.29 -5.19
C GLN A 176 -17.03 21.27 -6.40
N VAL A 177 -17.52 21.74 -7.55
CA VAL A 177 -16.70 21.85 -8.75
C VAL A 177 -15.62 22.88 -8.43
N GLU A 178 -14.40 22.42 -8.12
CA GLU A 178 -13.27 23.32 -7.96
C GLU A 178 -13.11 24.13 -9.26
N PRO A 179 -12.93 25.46 -9.17
CA PRO A 179 -12.77 26.28 -10.36
C PRO A 179 -11.55 25.82 -11.15
N GLU A 180 -11.72 25.65 -12.45
CA GLU A 180 -10.62 25.35 -13.36
C GLU A 180 -9.71 26.57 -13.45
N ILE A 181 -8.59 26.54 -12.73
CA ILE A 181 -7.56 27.57 -12.79
C ILE A 181 -6.63 27.27 -13.96
N VAL A 182 -6.41 28.26 -14.83
CA VAL A 182 -5.43 28.20 -15.93
C VAL A 182 -4.16 28.91 -15.47
N ALA A 183 -3.08 28.15 -15.26
CA ALA A 183 -1.79 28.66 -14.81
C ALA A 183 -1.08 29.52 -15.88
N ALA A 184 -1.50 29.49 -17.14
CA ALA A 184 -1.08 30.46 -18.13
C ALA A 184 -1.53 31.90 -17.80
N ASP A 185 -2.64 32.09 -17.08
CA ASP A 185 -3.09 33.41 -16.61
C ASP A 185 -2.19 33.94 -15.46
N ASP A 186 -1.84 35.22 -15.51
CA ASP A 186 -0.90 35.83 -14.57
C ASP A 186 -1.48 36.00 -13.16
N ALA A 187 -2.76 36.35 -13.03
CA ALA A 187 -3.40 36.52 -11.73
C ALA A 187 -3.64 35.16 -11.08
N ALA A 188 -4.17 34.20 -11.84
CA ALA A 188 -4.44 32.86 -11.34
C ALA A 188 -3.15 32.09 -11.01
N PHE A 189 -2.05 32.31 -11.75
CA PHE A 189 -0.73 31.81 -11.36
C PHE A 189 -0.19 32.50 -10.10
N ALA A 190 -0.40 33.81 -9.92
CA ALA A 190 0.04 34.49 -8.70
C ALA A 190 -0.66 33.94 -7.44
N GLU A 191 -1.95 33.61 -7.54
CA GLU A 191 -2.69 32.93 -6.47
C GLU A 191 -2.14 31.51 -6.20
N LEU A 192 -1.94 30.69 -7.24
CA LEU A 192 -1.31 29.37 -7.10
C LEU A 192 0.10 29.47 -6.49
N TRP A 193 0.89 30.47 -6.91
CA TRP A 193 2.24 30.70 -6.43
C TRP A 193 2.27 31.08 -4.94
N GLN A 194 1.31 31.90 -4.50
CA GLN A 194 1.15 32.26 -3.09
C GLN A 194 0.76 31.04 -2.24
N GLN A 195 -0.16 30.19 -2.73
CA GLN A 195 -0.53 28.94 -2.06
C GLN A 195 0.69 28.00 -1.95
N ALA A 196 1.45 27.84 -3.03
CA ALA A 196 2.64 27.00 -3.14
C ALA A 196 3.82 27.41 -2.23
N GLN A 197 3.77 28.58 -1.56
CA GLN A 197 4.76 28.93 -0.53
C GLN A 197 4.60 28.08 0.75
N ASN A 198 3.45 27.43 0.94
CA ASN A 198 3.17 26.58 2.09
C ASN A 198 3.04 25.11 1.65
N PRO A 199 3.39 24.14 2.52
CA PRO A 199 3.09 22.73 2.26
C PRO A 199 1.58 22.52 2.06
N PRO A 200 1.17 21.70 1.09
CA PRO A 200 -0.24 21.41 0.86
C PRO A 200 -0.86 20.65 2.03
N GLU A 201 -2.18 20.75 2.17
CA GLU A 201 -2.94 19.90 3.08
C GLU A 201 -2.74 18.42 2.73
N TYR A 202 -2.59 17.57 3.75
CA TYR A 202 -2.55 16.13 3.55
C TYR A 202 -3.98 15.58 3.50
N LEU A 203 -4.43 15.20 2.31
CA LEU A 203 -5.80 14.70 2.12
C LEU A 203 -5.88 13.20 2.38
N TYR A 204 -7.05 12.75 2.83
CA TYR A 204 -7.37 11.33 3.04
C TYR A 204 -8.26 10.73 1.95
N SER A 205 -8.66 11.52 0.95
CA SER A 205 -9.43 11.07 -0.22
C SER A 205 -9.36 12.15 -1.31
N ASP A 206 -9.84 11.82 -2.51
CA ASP A 206 -9.94 12.74 -3.64
C ASP A 206 -8.57 13.37 -4.02
N VAL A 207 -7.53 12.55 -3.94
CA VAL A 207 -6.15 12.85 -4.33
C VAL A 207 -5.91 12.49 -5.79
N LEU A 208 -6.38 11.34 -6.25
CA LEU A 208 -6.14 10.87 -7.61
C LEU A 208 -7.03 11.62 -8.62
N PRO A 209 -6.58 11.83 -9.86
CA PRO A 209 -7.40 12.44 -10.91
C PRO A 209 -8.55 11.52 -11.38
N ASN A 210 -8.43 10.21 -11.10
CA ASN A 210 -9.44 9.21 -11.43
C ASN A 210 -9.48 8.17 -10.28
N PRO A 211 -10.64 7.98 -9.62
CA PRO A 211 -10.75 7.13 -8.42
C PRO A 211 -10.56 5.63 -8.70
N ASN A 212 -10.62 5.21 -9.97
CA ASN A 212 -10.34 3.82 -10.36
C ASN A 212 -8.84 3.52 -10.52
N MET A 213 -7.97 4.53 -10.43
CA MET A 213 -6.52 4.32 -10.48
C MET A 213 -6.04 3.63 -9.21
N THR A 214 -5.13 2.68 -9.39
CA THR A 214 -4.34 2.12 -8.29
C THR A 214 -2.95 2.74 -8.27
N PHE A 215 -2.36 2.80 -7.08
CA PHE A 215 -0.99 3.24 -6.91
C PHE A 215 -0.24 2.39 -5.89
N GLY A 216 1.08 2.54 -5.86
CA GLY A 216 1.95 2.03 -4.81
C GLY A 216 3.14 2.94 -4.63
N VAL A 217 3.80 2.88 -3.47
CA VAL A 217 4.99 3.67 -3.15
C VAL A 217 6.09 2.80 -2.56
N GLU A 218 7.33 3.13 -2.86
CA GLU A 218 8.52 2.58 -2.21
C GLU A 218 9.22 3.73 -1.48
N ILE A 219 9.45 3.56 -0.18
CA ILE A 219 10.00 4.57 0.73
C ILE A 219 11.35 4.06 1.25
N GLU A 220 12.45 4.57 0.69
CA GLU A 220 13.79 4.30 1.19
C GLU A 220 14.17 5.25 2.35
N PHE A 221 14.89 4.75 3.36
CA PHE A 221 15.43 5.57 4.45
C PHE A 221 16.77 5.06 4.99
N ASP A 222 17.59 5.97 5.50
CA ASP A 222 18.83 5.69 6.24
C ASP A 222 18.62 5.67 7.75
N GLY A 223 19.49 4.93 8.45
CA GLY A 223 19.55 4.92 9.91
C GLY A 223 18.35 4.30 10.62
N GLY A 224 18.13 4.78 11.86
CA GLY A 224 17.08 4.32 12.78
C GLY A 224 17.29 2.96 13.44
N ASP A 225 16.55 2.70 14.52
CA ASP A 225 16.44 1.35 15.09
C ASP A 225 15.50 0.51 14.23
N ARG A 226 16.07 -0.18 13.25
CA ARG A 226 15.36 -1.09 12.33
C ARG A 226 14.56 -2.18 13.07
N GLN A 227 14.96 -2.60 14.26
CA GLN A 227 14.20 -3.57 15.04
C GLN A 227 12.99 -2.92 15.71
N ALA A 228 13.11 -1.69 16.21
CA ALA A 228 11.96 -0.93 16.72
C ALA A 228 10.98 -0.58 15.61
N ILE A 229 11.46 -0.09 14.46
CA ILE A 229 10.64 0.15 13.26
C ILE A 229 9.85 -1.10 12.88
N ALA A 230 10.50 -2.26 12.79
CA ALA A 230 9.82 -3.51 12.43
C ALA A 230 8.81 -3.97 13.50
N ARG A 231 9.08 -3.78 14.79
CA ARG A 231 8.11 -4.09 15.86
C ARG A 231 6.87 -3.21 15.76
N ASP A 232 7.03 -1.89 15.69
CA ASP A 232 5.92 -0.94 15.62
C ASP A 232 5.08 -1.11 14.34
N LEU A 233 5.73 -1.31 13.18
CA LEU A 233 5.02 -1.62 11.93
C LEU A 233 4.22 -2.93 12.03
N TYR A 234 4.70 -3.91 12.80
CA TYR A 234 3.99 -5.18 13.02
C TYR A 234 2.84 -5.03 14.03
N GLU A 235 3.04 -4.23 15.09
CA GLU A 235 2.02 -3.94 16.11
C GLU A 235 0.86 -3.11 15.54
N GLU A 236 1.15 -2.18 14.62
CA GLU A 236 0.16 -1.43 13.82
C GLU A 236 -0.44 -2.27 12.67
N GLY A 237 -0.03 -3.54 12.53
CA GLY A 237 -0.57 -4.47 11.54
C GLY A 237 -0.19 -4.17 10.08
N LEU A 238 0.83 -3.35 9.85
CA LEU A 238 1.25 -2.89 8.52
C LEU A 238 2.14 -3.91 7.80
N ILE A 239 2.98 -4.65 8.52
CA ILE A 239 3.87 -5.69 7.97
C ILE A 239 3.56 -7.07 8.55
N ALA A 240 3.94 -8.13 7.84
CA ALA A 240 3.59 -9.51 8.19
C ALA A 240 4.39 -10.12 9.37
N SER A 241 5.54 -9.53 9.73
CA SER A 241 6.48 -10.06 10.73
C SER A 241 7.25 -8.92 11.42
N PRO A 242 7.59 -9.03 12.73
CA PRO A 242 8.30 -7.99 13.48
C PRO A 242 9.82 -7.92 13.20
N TRP A 243 10.24 -8.16 11.97
CA TRP A 243 11.63 -8.04 11.52
C TRP A 243 11.71 -7.59 10.05
N GLN A 244 12.80 -6.92 9.70
CA GLN A 244 13.13 -6.60 8.31
C GLN A 244 13.49 -7.87 7.54
N SER A 245 12.93 -8.02 6.34
CA SER A 245 13.26 -9.08 5.39
C SER A 245 14.52 -8.74 4.59
N GLY A 246 15.18 -9.76 4.03
CA GLY A 246 16.23 -9.54 3.03
C GLY A 246 15.69 -8.91 1.74
N TYR A 247 16.59 -8.37 0.92
CA TYR A 247 16.28 -7.78 -0.39
C TYR A 247 15.51 -8.75 -1.27
N HIS A 248 14.34 -8.34 -1.75
CA HIS A 248 13.38 -9.18 -2.49
C HIS A 248 13.06 -10.50 -1.77
N GLY A 249 13.02 -10.48 -0.43
CA GLY A 249 12.83 -11.64 0.44
C GLY A 249 11.47 -12.33 0.31
N GLY A 250 10.59 -11.81 -0.56
CA GLY A 250 9.29 -12.36 -0.86
C GLY A 250 8.21 -11.74 0.01
N ARG A 251 7.26 -11.06 -0.64
CA ARG A 251 6.11 -10.46 0.03
C ARG A 251 5.10 -11.54 0.41
N SER A 252 5.14 -11.99 1.66
CA SER A 252 4.29 -13.09 2.15
C SER A 252 2.78 -12.77 2.17
N ASN A 253 2.40 -11.49 2.08
CA ASN A 253 1.02 -11.05 1.90
C ASN A 253 1.00 -9.79 1.00
N PRO A 254 0.37 -9.80 -0.18
CA PRO A 254 0.34 -8.65 -1.10
C PRO A 254 -0.42 -7.42 -0.54
N ASN A 255 -1.24 -7.62 0.49
CA ASN A 255 -2.06 -6.56 1.12
C ASN A 255 -1.36 -5.87 2.31
N LEU A 256 -0.17 -6.32 2.68
CA LEU A 256 0.65 -5.74 3.76
C LEU A 256 1.94 -5.16 3.19
N TRP A 257 2.48 -4.11 3.82
CA TRP A 257 3.79 -3.54 3.50
C TRP A 257 4.89 -4.62 3.58
N ALA A 258 5.89 -4.51 2.72
CA ALA A 258 7.15 -5.23 2.86
C ALA A 258 8.19 -4.27 3.44
N PHE A 259 8.90 -4.68 4.49
CA PHE A 259 10.07 -3.97 5.00
C PHE A 259 11.31 -4.76 4.62
N GLU A 260 12.05 -4.29 3.63
CA GLU A 260 13.18 -4.99 3.03
C GLU A 260 14.51 -4.26 3.30
N THR A 261 15.62 -4.98 3.26
CA THR A 261 16.96 -4.38 3.15
C THR A 261 17.21 -3.95 1.71
N ASP A 262 17.64 -2.73 1.47
CA ASP A 262 18.20 -2.31 0.18
C ASP A 262 19.70 -1.98 0.32
N ALA A 263 20.48 -2.19 -0.74
CA ALA A 263 21.94 -2.03 -0.71
C ALA A 263 22.41 -0.56 -0.84
N SER A 264 21.52 0.35 -1.25
CA SER A 264 21.81 1.78 -1.40
C SER A 264 21.56 2.58 -0.12
N VAL A 265 20.84 2.04 0.87
CA VAL A 265 20.55 2.72 2.15
C VAL A 265 20.89 1.86 3.37
N THR A 266 20.97 2.49 4.54
CA THR A 266 21.38 1.86 5.81
C THR A 266 20.21 1.48 6.72
N GLY A 267 19.03 2.07 6.52
CA GLY A 267 17.80 1.75 7.22
C GLY A 267 17.02 0.65 6.50
N GLY A 268 16.49 0.97 5.31
CA GLY A 268 15.83 0.00 4.44
C GLY A 268 14.83 0.63 3.50
N GLU A 269 14.03 -0.24 2.88
CA GLU A 269 12.96 0.14 1.95
C GLU A 269 11.61 -0.40 2.44
N LEU A 270 10.58 0.45 2.40
CA LEU A 270 9.21 0.10 2.71
C LEU A 270 8.36 0.15 1.43
N VAL A 271 7.97 -1.03 0.94
CA VAL A 271 7.19 -1.19 -0.30
C VAL A 271 5.71 -1.34 0.05
N SER A 272 4.86 -0.42 -0.42
CA SER A 272 3.43 -0.39 -0.11
C SER A 272 2.65 -1.51 -0.80
N PRO A 273 1.50 -1.94 -0.27
CA PRO A 273 0.56 -2.76 -1.03
C PRO A 273 -0.05 -1.93 -2.17
N VAL A 274 -0.83 -2.59 -3.05
CA VAL A 274 -1.54 -1.88 -4.12
C VAL A 274 -2.70 -1.09 -3.50
N PHE A 275 -2.57 0.23 -3.47
CA PHE A 275 -3.54 1.16 -2.92
C PHE A 275 -4.55 1.64 -3.97
N ARG A 276 -5.66 2.16 -3.44
CA ARG A 276 -6.63 3.04 -4.11
C ARG A 276 -6.73 4.34 -3.30
N ASP A 277 -7.39 5.34 -3.85
CA ASP A 277 -7.61 6.62 -3.18
C ASP A 277 -8.62 6.50 -2.02
N THR A 278 -8.14 6.10 -0.85
CA THR A 278 -8.98 5.84 0.33
C THR A 278 -8.33 6.35 1.62
N PRO A 279 -9.11 6.71 2.66
CA PRO A 279 -8.56 7.19 3.92
C PRO A 279 -7.55 6.23 4.53
N THR A 280 -7.83 4.94 4.48
CA THR A 280 -6.93 3.89 4.98
C THR A 280 -5.58 3.88 4.25
N ALA A 281 -5.53 4.06 2.93
CA ALA A 281 -4.27 4.09 2.19
C ALA A 281 -3.39 5.28 2.62
N TRP A 282 -3.98 6.47 2.72
CA TRP A 282 -3.28 7.68 3.13
C TRP A 282 -2.89 7.67 4.62
N GLN A 283 -3.72 7.12 5.51
CA GLN A 283 -3.37 6.88 6.91
C GLN A 283 -2.16 5.93 7.06
N GLN A 284 -2.08 4.87 6.24
CA GLN A 284 -0.94 3.96 6.29
C GLN A 284 0.37 4.65 5.88
N ILE A 285 0.36 5.51 4.84
CA ILE A 285 1.54 6.25 4.39
C ILE A 285 2.02 7.22 5.48
N GLU A 286 1.10 7.98 6.10
CA GLU A 286 1.43 8.86 7.22
C GLU A 286 2.01 8.08 8.40
N LYS A 287 1.35 6.98 8.81
CA LYS A 287 1.79 6.12 9.91
C LYS A 287 3.14 5.48 9.66
N VAL A 288 3.42 5.00 8.45
CA VAL A 288 4.75 4.48 8.07
C VAL A 288 5.81 5.55 8.25
N CYS A 289 5.57 6.75 7.74
CA CYS A 289 6.51 7.87 7.86
C CYS A 289 6.75 8.30 9.31
N GLU A 290 5.69 8.30 10.12
CA GLU A 290 5.71 8.59 11.56
C GLU A 290 6.61 7.59 12.31
N ILE A 291 6.36 6.28 12.14
CA ILE A 291 7.14 5.21 12.79
C ILE A 291 8.62 5.30 12.42
N VAL A 292 8.94 5.47 11.13
CA VAL A 292 10.34 5.56 10.68
C VAL A 292 11.05 6.76 11.32
N ARG A 293 10.43 7.95 11.32
CA ARG A 293 11.00 9.14 11.98
C ARG A 293 11.13 8.97 13.49
N ARG A 294 10.11 8.45 14.17
CA ARG A 294 10.10 8.26 15.64
C ARG A 294 11.25 7.38 16.12
N HIS A 295 11.66 6.40 15.31
CA HIS A 295 12.79 5.51 15.60
C HIS A 295 14.12 5.96 14.96
N GLY A 296 14.20 7.21 14.48
CA GLY A 296 15.45 7.85 14.03
C GLY A 296 15.84 7.58 12.57
N GLY A 297 14.95 7.00 11.76
CA GLY A 297 15.13 6.87 10.32
C GLY A 297 14.98 8.21 9.60
N GLN A 298 15.77 8.44 8.55
CA GLN A 298 15.87 9.71 7.83
C GLN A 298 15.90 9.49 6.32
N ALA A 299 15.20 10.35 5.57
CA ALA A 299 15.41 10.45 4.13
C ALA A 299 16.65 11.31 3.85
N THR A 300 17.67 10.73 3.22
CA THR A 300 18.93 11.42 2.88
C THR A 300 19.07 11.57 1.37
N ALA A 301 20.15 12.23 0.92
CA ALA A 301 20.52 12.30 -0.50
C ALA A 301 20.90 10.93 -1.13
N ARG A 302 20.86 9.82 -0.38
CA ARG A 302 20.96 8.45 -0.92
C ARG A 302 19.57 7.90 -1.30
N CYS A 303 18.59 8.20 -0.47
CA CYS A 303 17.25 7.62 -0.49
C CYS A 303 16.43 8.04 -1.72
N GLY A 304 15.66 7.11 -2.24
CA GLY A 304 14.65 7.28 -3.27
C GLY A 304 13.22 7.25 -2.77
N GLY A 305 12.36 7.88 -3.59
CA GLY A 305 10.93 7.62 -3.59
C GLY A 305 10.57 7.03 -4.94
N HIS A 306 9.96 5.85 -4.96
CA HIS A 306 9.38 5.30 -6.18
C HIS A 306 7.86 5.37 -6.09
N VAL A 307 7.21 5.76 -7.18
CA VAL A 307 5.75 5.74 -7.30
C VAL A 307 5.37 4.80 -8.43
N HIS A 308 4.48 3.85 -8.15
CA HIS A 308 3.90 2.95 -9.13
C HIS A 308 2.45 3.35 -9.39
N ILE A 309 2.03 3.40 -10.65
CA ILE A 309 0.65 3.68 -11.06
C ILE A 309 0.15 2.51 -11.91
N GLY A 310 -1.02 1.96 -11.57
CA GLY A 310 -1.62 0.83 -12.29
C GLY A 310 -1.97 1.12 -13.74
N THR A 311 -1.56 0.24 -14.66
CA THR A 311 -1.74 0.44 -16.12
C THR A 311 -2.93 -0.30 -16.70
N ALA A 312 -3.47 -1.30 -16.00
CA ALA A 312 -4.43 -2.29 -16.53
C ALA A 312 -5.71 -1.71 -17.17
N ALA A 313 -6.08 -0.46 -16.84
CA ALA A 313 -7.11 0.30 -17.54
C ALA A 313 -6.61 1.60 -18.21
N PRO A 314 -5.74 2.42 -17.58
CA PRO A 314 -5.33 3.70 -18.19
C PRO A 314 -4.42 3.53 -19.42
N LEU A 315 -3.39 2.70 -19.32
CA LEU A 315 -2.36 2.51 -20.35
C LEU A 315 -2.37 1.05 -20.81
N ASP A 316 -3.49 0.67 -21.40
CA ASP A 316 -3.76 -0.63 -22.02
C ASP A 316 -2.73 -0.99 -23.13
N SER A 317 -2.99 -2.04 -23.90
CA SER A 317 -2.11 -2.50 -24.97
C SER A 317 -1.97 -1.52 -26.16
N ARG A 318 -2.55 -0.30 -26.10
CA ARG A 318 -2.43 0.72 -27.13
C ARG A 318 -1.10 1.48 -27.02
N ASN A 319 -0.16 1.15 -27.91
CA ASN A 319 1.16 1.81 -27.98
C ASN A 319 1.08 3.36 -27.95
N ARG A 320 0.12 3.98 -28.65
CA ARG A 320 -0.08 5.45 -28.64
C ARG A 320 -0.16 6.07 -27.24
N ARG A 321 -0.75 5.39 -26.25
CA ARG A 321 -0.83 5.91 -24.87
C ARG A 321 0.52 5.85 -24.15
N TRP A 322 1.32 4.83 -24.43
CA TRP A 322 2.71 4.71 -23.95
C TRP A 322 3.64 5.73 -24.63
N ASP A 323 3.50 5.93 -25.94
CA ASP A 323 4.22 6.95 -26.70
C ASP A 323 3.89 8.37 -26.19
N ARG A 324 2.61 8.60 -25.88
CA ARG A 324 2.13 9.86 -25.29
C ARG A 324 2.70 10.10 -23.90
N LEU A 325 2.71 9.09 -23.03
CA LEU A 325 3.37 9.18 -21.72
C LEU A 325 4.85 9.52 -21.88
N LEU A 326 5.55 8.86 -22.80
CA LEU A 326 6.96 9.16 -23.07
C LEU A 326 7.14 10.60 -23.58
N ARG A 327 6.29 11.09 -24.49
CA ARG A 327 6.30 12.50 -24.94
C ARG A 327 6.07 13.48 -23.77
N LEU A 328 5.08 13.22 -22.91
CA LEU A 328 4.81 14.02 -21.71
C LEU A 328 6.03 14.12 -20.79
N VAL A 329 6.70 12.99 -20.52
CA VAL A 329 7.90 12.95 -19.67
C VAL A 329 9.07 13.65 -20.36
N LYS A 330 9.32 13.41 -21.65
CA LYS A 330 10.42 14.03 -22.42
C LYS A 330 10.27 15.55 -22.55
N ALA A 331 9.04 16.05 -22.73
CA ALA A 331 8.77 17.48 -22.85
C ALA A 331 8.98 18.25 -21.53
N ASN A 332 9.05 17.55 -20.40
CA ASN A 332 9.06 18.10 -19.04
C ASN A 332 10.16 17.50 -18.14
N GLU A 333 11.10 16.71 -18.64
CA GLU A 333 12.03 15.93 -17.80
C GLU A 333 12.84 16.82 -16.84
N ASP A 334 13.39 17.93 -17.33
CA ASP A 334 14.13 18.90 -16.49
C ASP A 334 13.25 19.48 -15.35
N LEU A 335 11.94 19.68 -15.62
CA LEU A 335 10.96 20.12 -14.63
C LEU A 335 10.62 19.00 -13.62
N LEU A 336 10.46 17.77 -14.08
CA LEU A 336 10.19 16.61 -13.22
C LEU A 336 11.35 16.38 -12.24
N PHE A 337 12.60 16.43 -12.72
CA PHE A 337 13.80 16.35 -11.88
C PHE A 337 13.97 17.55 -10.94
N ARG A 338 13.47 18.74 -11.29
CA ARG A 338 13.38 19.88 -10.38
C ARG A 338 12.35 19.62 -9.27
N MET A 339 11.09 19.33 -9.59
CA MET A 339 10.04 19.09 -8.60
C MET A 339 10.37 17.91 -7.68
N ALA A 340 10.98 16.86 -8.21
CA ALA A 340 11.51 15.74 -7.43
C ALA A 340 12.53 16.11 -6.36
N ALA A 341 13.22 17.25 -6.53
CA ALA A 341 14.17 17.81 -5.58
C ALA A 341 13.52 18.75 -4.55
N GLY A 342 12.19 18.97 -4.62
CA GLY A 342 11.46 19.78 -3.66
C GLY A 342 11.36 19.17 -2.26
N GLY A 343 10.64 19.86 -1.39
CA GLY A 343 10.31 19.40 -0.04
C GLY A 343 11.55 19.12 0.84
N GLU A 344 11.57 17.95 1.47
CA GLU A 344 12.51 17.59 2.55
C GLU A 344 14.00 17.64 2.13
N SER A 345 14.29 17.51 0.84
CA SER A 345 15.66 17.52 0.28
C SER A 345 16.25 18.91 -0.01
N GLY A 346 15.52 20.00 0.32
CA GLY A 346 16.05 21.37 0.21
C GLY A 346 16.47 21.78 -1.21
N GLY A 347 15.71 21.35 -2.22
CA GLY A 347 15.95 21.68 -3.62
C GLY A 347 17.07 20.90 -4.31
N THR A 348 17.60 19.82 -3.72
CA THR A 348 18.77 19.10 -4.25
C THR A 348 18.43 17.66 -4.65
N HIS A 349 18.52 17.32 -5.93
CA HIS A 349 18.26 15.95 -6.40
C HIS A 349 19.38 14.97 -6.02
N ARG A 350 19.04 13.71 -5.70
CA ARG A 350 19.94 12.59 -5.35
C ARG A 350 20.95 12.12 -6.42
N GLY A 351 21.20 12.92 -7.46
CA GLY A 351 21.93 12.50 -8.65
C GLY A 351 21.16 11.49 -9.51
N THR A 352 21.82 10.87 -10.50
CA THR A 352 21.17 10.02 -11.53
C THR A 352 21.69 8.58 -11.61
N SER A 353 22.58 8.17 -10.71
CA SER A 353 23.27 6.86 -10.77
C SER A 353 22.33 5.65 -10.80
N TYR A 354 21.15 5.76 -10.18
CA TYR A 354 20.08 4.74 -10.18
C TYR A 354 18.76 5.26 -10.76
N VAL A 355 18.83 6.41 -11.44
CA VAL A 355 17.70 7.11 -12.09
C VAL A 355 18.20 7.86 -13.34
N VAL A 356 18.48 7.06 -14.36
CA VAL A 356 18.89 7.46 -15.71
C VAL A 356 17.74 8.20 -16.40
N PRO A 357 17.95 9.45 -16.86
CA PRO A 357 16.94 10.21 -17.59
C PRO A 357 16.47 9.51 -18.90
N VAL A 358 15.24 9.80 -19.33
CA VAL A 358 14.57 9.15 -20.48
C VAL A 358 14.42 10.06 -21.71
N ALA A 359 14.90 11.31 -21.67
CA ALA A 359 14.98 12.23 -22.82
C ALA A 359 15.52 11.58 -24.11
N ASN A 360 16.53 10.72 -23.98
CA ASN A 360 17.17 10.03 -25.10
C ASN A 360 16.55 8.65 -25.43
N ARG A 361 15.35 8.33 -24.93
CA ARG A 361 14.65 7.07 -25.23
C ARG A 361 13.63 7.25 -26.35
N GLU A 362 13.49 6.21 -27.17
CA GLU A 362 12.52 6.10 -28.26
C GLU A 362 11.21 5.47 -27.80
N THR A 363 11.29 4.44 -26.94
CA THR A 363 10.15 3.75 -26.31
C THR A 363 10.44 3.45 -24.84
N LEU A 364 9.38 3.30 -24.04
CA LEU A 364 9.44 2.77 -22.67
C LEU A 364 9.61 1.24 -22.61
N ASP A 365 9.45 0.50 -23.71
CA ASP A 365 9.57 -0.97 -23.70
C ASP A 365 10.98 -1.47 -23.31
N ASN A 366 12.00 -0.63 -23.54
CA ASN A 366 13.40 -0.95 -23.28
C ASN A 366 13.97 -0.25 -22.01
N THR A 367 13.11 0.28 -21.13
CA THR A 367 13.56 0.88 -19.87
C THR A 367 13.88 -0.19 -18.83
N GLY A 368 15.16 -0.47 -18.63
CA GLY A 368 15.65 -1.31 -17.53
C GLY A 368 15.59 -0.59 -16.17
N HIS A 369 15.73 -1.36 -15.08
CA HIS A 369 15.40 -0.98 -13.69
C HIS A 369 15.90 0.38 -13.15
N TYR A 370 16.92 0.99 -13.76
CA TYR A 370 17.48 2.26 -13.33
C TYR A 370 17.03 3.47 -14.14
N HIS A 371 16.00 3.40 -15.00
CA HIS A 371 15.50 4.62 -15.66
C HIS A 371 14.51 5.39 -14.79
N ALA A 372 14.44 6.70 -15.05
CA ALA A 372 13.55 7.65 -14.38
C ALA A 372 12.07 7.27 -14.46
N VAL A 373 11.64 6.66 -15.57
CA VAL A 373 10.31 6.10 -15.77
C VAL A 373 10.46 4.72 -16.42
N ASN A 374 9.79 3.69 -15.86
CA ASN A 374 9.83 2.33 -16.37
C ASN A 374 8.44 1.78 -16.69
N LYS A 375 8.31 1.12 -17.85
CA LYS A 375 7.18 0.24 -18.14
C LYS A 375 7.34 -1.09 -17.41
N ARG A 376 6.41 -1.41 -16.51
CA ARG A 376 6.32 -2.72 -15.84
C ARG A 376 5.09 -3.48 -16.33
N ARG A 377 4.95 -4.75 -15.92
CA ARG A 377 3.89 -5.65 -16.41
C ARG A 377 2.47 -5.10 -16.16
N GLU A 378 2.26 -4.45 -15.01
CA GLU A 378 0.94 -3.95 -14.55
C GLU A 378 0.99 -2.51 -14.06
N THR A 379 2.15 -1.85 -14.11
CA THR A 379 2.36 -0.50 -13.60
C THR A 379 3.30 0.34 -14.48
N VAL A 380 3.19 1.65 -14.39
CA VAL A 380 4.29 2.58 -14.67
C VAL A 380 4.98 2.85 -13.35
N GLU A 381 6.30 2.75 -13.32
CA GLU A 381 7.12 3.12 -12.17
C GLU A 381 7.83 4.45 -12.46
N PHE A 382 7.78 5.38 -11.52
CA PHE A 382 8.45 6.67 -11.55
C PHE A 382 9.52 6.67 -10.45
N ARG A 383 10.80 6.61 -10.84
CA ARG A 383 11.97 6.50 -9.92
C ARG A 383 12.67 7.83 -9.62
N TYR A 384 12.28 8.89 -10.33
CA TYR A 384 12.97 10.17 -10.27
C TYR A 384 12.69 11.00 -9.03
N PHE A 385 11.81 10.57 -8.12
CA PHE A 385 11.63 11.31 -6.87
C PHE A 385 12.79 11.05 -5.91
N ASN A 386 13.21 12.10 -5.19
CA ASN A 386 14.02 11.91 -3.99
C ASN A 386 13.22 11.14 -2.93
N GLY A 387 13.93 10.40 -2.09
CA GLY A 387 13.36 9.85 -0.87
C GLY A 387 12.89 10.97 0.05
N THR A 388 11.80 10.69 0.75
CA THR A 388 11.19 11.59 1.72
C THR A 388 10.38 10.76 2.71
N LEU A 389 10.25 11.26 3.93
CA LEU A 389 9.31 10.79 4.92
C LEU A 389 8.16 11.80 5.10
N ASP A 390 8.10 12.91 4.36
CA ASP A 390 6.96 13.83 4.42
C ASP A 390 5.78 13.25 3.62
N PRO A 391 4.68 12.84 4.29
CA PRO A 391 3.54 12.23 3.60
C PRO A 391 2.89 13.20 2.59
N ARG A 392 2.99 14.52 2.77
CA ARG A 392 2.53 15.53 1.80
C ARG A 392 3.37 15.52 0.53
N GLN A 393 4.69 15.32 0.66
CA GLN A 393 5.58 15.16 -0.50
C GLN A 393 5.31 13.84 -1.20
N ILE A 394 5.13 12.72 -0.48
CA ILE A 394 4.75 11.44 -1.07
C ILE A 394 3.42 11.55 -1.82
N GLN A 395 2.40 12.16 -1.22
CA GLN A 395 1.11 12.39 -1.85
C GLN A 395 1.22 13.27 -3.10
N THR A 396 2.06 14.31 -3.08
CA THR A 396 2.30 15.16 -4.25
C THR A 396 3.03 14.41 -5.36
N ASN A 397 4.00 13.56 -5.02
CA ASN A 397 4.67 12.67 -5.98
C ASN A 397 3.65 11.72 -6.64
N VAL A 398 2.71 11.17 -5.86
CA VAL A 398 1.59 10.36 -6.38
C VAL A 398 0.67 11.18 -7.29
N ARG A 399 0.29 12.42 -6.93
CA ARG A 399 -0.50 13.31 -7.80
C ARG A 399 0.20 13.54 -9.15
N ILE A 400 1.51 13.84 -9.15
CA ILE A 400 2.31 14.05 -10.38
C ILE A 400 2.34 12.78 -11.25
N ALA A 401 2.67 11.63 -10.67
CA ALA A 401 2.73 10.36 -11.38
C ALA A 401 1.35 9.95 -11.95
N ALA A 402 0.29 10.09 -11.15
CA ALA A 402 -1.08 9.78 -11.55
C ALA A 402 -1.59 10.74 -12.63
N GLY A 403 -1.34 12.04 -12.51
CA GLY A 403 -1.72 13.04 -13.51
C GLY A 403 -1.06 12.81 -14.87
N LEU A 404 0.23 12.42 -14.88
CA LEU A 404 0.94 12.03 -16.10
C LEU A 404 0.29 10.81 -16.78
N VAL A 405 -0.07 9.79 -16.00
CA VAL A 405 -0.72 8.57 -16.51
C VAL A 405 -2.15 8.82 -16.98
N ASP A 406 -2.95 9.58 -16.23
CA ASP A 406 -4.32 9.94 -16.59
C ASP A 406 -4.35 10.79 -17.87
N THR A 407 -3.47 11.79 -17.96
CA THR A 407 -3.32 12.61 -19.18
C THR A 407 -2.86 11.76 -20.37
N ALA A 408 -1.94 10.81 -20.16
CA ALA A 408 -1.56 9.87 -21.20
C ALA A 408 -2.70 8.92 -21.64
N ALA A 409 -3.61 8.58 -20.71
CA ALA A 409 -4.72 7.65 -20.94
C ALA A 409 -5.90 8.24 -21.73
N LYS A 410 -6.16 9.55 -21.60
CA LYS A 410 -7.29 10.25 -22.23
C LYS A 410 -7.38 9.96 -23.74
N ASP A 411 -8.54 9.51 -24.22
CA ASP A 411 -8.78 9.25 -25.65
C ASP A 411 -9.27 10.53 -26.38
N ASP A 412 -8.62 11.65 -26.07
CA ASP A 412 -8.91 12.99 -26.60
C ASP A 412 -7.78 13.43 -27.54
N PRO A 413 -8.05 13.67 -28.85
CA PRO A 413 -7.07 14.22 -29.78
C PRO A 413 -6.47 15.56 -29.34
N ALA A 414 -7.21 16.40 -28.60
CA ALA A 414 -6.72 17.69 -28.11
C ALA A 414 -5.68 17.56 -26.97
N VAL A 415 -5.46 16.36 -26.42
CA VAL A 415 -4.30 16.09 -25.54
C VAL A 415 -3.01 16.05 -26.36
N ASP A 416 -3.01 15.47 -27.56
CA ASP A 416 -1.79 15.35 -28.38
C ASP A 416 -1.26 16.71 -28.85
N SER A 417 -2.15 17.71 -28.99
CA SER A 417 -1.82 19.11 -29.28
C SER A 417 -1.45 19.95 -28.05
N ARG A 418 -1.84 19.52 -26.84
CA ARG A 418 -1.43 20.16 -25.57
C ARG A 418 -0.04 19.72 -25.12
N ILE A 419 0.40 18.52 -25.51
CA ILE A 419 1.74 18.01 -25.17
C ILE A 419 2.79 18.71 -26.04
N PRO A 420 3.71 19.50 -25.47
CA PRO A 420 4.66 20.29 -26.25
C PRO A 420 5.59 19.39 -27.06
N ASP A 421 5.78 19.69 -28.35
CA ASP A 421 6.67 18.94 -29.23
C ASP A 421 8.14 19.36 -29.02
N ARG A 422 8.70 18.92 -27.89
CA ARG A 422 10.08 19.21 -27.47
C ARG A 422 10.66 18.10 -26.61
N VAL A 423 11.97 18.15 -26.44
CA VAL A 423 12.68 17.41 -25.38
C VAL A 423 13.39 18.43 -24.48
N LEU A 424 13.03 18.44 -23.19
CA LEU A 424 13.72 19.24 -22.16
C LEU A 424 14.52 18.30 -21.25
N ALA A 425 15.70 17.89 -21.73
CA ALA A 425 16.59 17.02 -20.97
C ALA A 425 17.06 17.69 -19.66
N ARG A 426 17.23 16.88 -18.60
CA ARG A 426 17.74 17.34 -17.30
C ARG A 426 19.02 18.19 -17.44
N GLY A 427 19.03 19.38 -16.84
CA GLY A 427 20.14 20.34 -16.90
C GLY A 427 19.97 21.49 -17.91
N THR A 428 18.93 21.47 -18.73
CA THR A 428 18.70 22.48 -19.78
C THR A 428 18.54 23.89 -19.20
N GLN A 429 17.67 24.06 -18.20
CA GLN A 429 17.36 25.36 -17.62
C GLN A 429 18.44 25.85 -16.65
N ALA A 430 19.07 24.94 -15.88
CA ALA A 430 20.21 25.29 -15.04
C ALA A 430 21.37 25.87 -15.86
N ARG A 431 21.65 25.28 -17.04
CA ARG A 431 22.63 25.80 -18.00
C ARG A 431 22.24 27.18 -18.53
N ARG A 432 20.97 27.42 -18.84
CA ARG A 432 20.48 28.74 -19.31
C ARG A 432 20.65 29.82 -18.25
N GLN A 433 20.26 29.57 -17.01
CA GLN A 433 20.45 30.50 -15.90
C GLN A 433 21.94 30.85 -15.69
N THR A 434 22.82 29.85 -15.72
CA THR A 434 24.27 30.06 -15.51
C THR A 434 24.94 30.84 -16.65
N ILE A 435 24.51 30.65 -17.91
CA ILE A 435 25.13 31.29 -19.08
C ILE A 435 24.51 32.66 -19.40
N GLY A 436 23.18 32.78 -19.31
CA GLY A 436 22.44 33.98 -19.74
C GLY A 436 22.15 34.98 -18.63
N GLY A 437 22.28 34.60 -17.35
CA GLY A 437 21.82 35.43 -16.23
C GLY A 437 20.29 35.66 -16.25
N GLU A 438 19.55 34.83 -16.97
CA GLU A 438 18.10 35.01 -17.16
C GLU A 438 17.35 34.86 -15.82
N PRO A 439 16.34 35.70 -15.54
CA PRO A 439 15.48 35.55 -14.38
C PRO A 439 14.72 34.21 -14.45
N GLU A 440 14.23 33.77 -13.30
CA GLU A 440 13.52 32.49 -13.22
C GLU A 440 12.23 32.49 -14.04
N ASN A 441 12.22 31.69 -15.11
CA ASN A 441 11.10 31.61 -16.04
C ASN A 441 10.15 30.47 -15.65
N HIS A 442 8.92 30.82 -15.29
CA HIS A 442 7.88 29.88 -14.87
C HIS A 442 7.04 29.28 -16.02
N SER A 443 7.27 29.66 -17.28
CA SER A 443 6.46 29.18 -18.44
C SER A 443 6.36 27.65 -18.51
N VAL A 444 7.47 26.94 -18.33
CA VAL A 444 7.50 25.46 -18.38
C VAL A 444 6.67 24.82 -17.26
N VAL A 445 6.67 25.39 -16.05
CA VAL A 445 5.82 24.86 -14.97
C VAL A 445 4.35 25.20 -15.20
N ARG A 446 4.02 26.42 -15.63
CA ARG A 446 2.64 26.82 -15.98
C ARG A 446 2.01 25.88 -17.01
N GLU A 447 2.70 25.67 -18.13
CA GLU A 447 2.24 24.79 -19.22
C GLU A 447 2.12 23.33 -18.78
N PHE A 448 3.06 22.84 -17.96
CA PHE A 448 2.96 21.50 -17.35
C PHE A 448 1.72 21.37 -16.46
N LEU A 449 1.48 22.36 -15.58
CA LEU A 449 0.33 22.37 -14.68
C LEU A 449 -1.00 22.33 -15.44
N ASP A 450 -1.12 23.12 -16.53
CA ASP A 450 -2.31 23.14 -17.38
C ASP A 450 -2.47 21.92 -18.30
N THR A 451 -1.37 21.23 -18.59
CA THR A 451 -1.41 19.97 -19.37
C THR A 451 -1.83 18.78 -18.50
N VAL A 452 -1.35 18.73 -17.24
CA VAL A 452 -1.40 17.54 -16.39
C VAL A 452 -2.54 17.58 -15.35
N PHE A 453 -2.95 18.78 -14.90
CA PHE A 453 -3.93 18.95 -13.84
C PHE A 453 -5.09 19.86 -14.25
N THR A 454 -6.26 19.59 -13.68
CA THR A 454 -7.46 20.46 -13.79
C THR A 454 -7.73 21.17 -12.46
N ARG A 455 -7.72 20.42 -11.35
CA ARG A 455 -8.00 20.90 -9.99
C ARG A 455 -6.94 21.88 -9.49
N ALA A 456 -7.37 23.00 -8.92
CA ALA A 456 -6.48 24.05 -8.39
C ALA A 456 -5.53 23.50 -7.32
N ARG A 457 -6.03 22.67 -6.40
CA ARG A 457 -5.23 22.07 -5.32
C ARG A 457 -4.09 21.17 -5.81
N ASP A 458 -4.27 20.47 -6.93
CA ASP A 458 -3.22 19.63 -7.52
C ASP A 458 -2.11 20.51 -8.12
N LYS A 459 -2.52 21.61 -8.76
CA LYS A 459 -1.59 22.60 -9.31
C LYS A 459 -0.76 23.23 -8.20
N ALA A 460 -1.40 23.66 -7.11
CA ALA A 460 -0.72 24.21 -5.94
C ALA A 460 0.24 23.20 -5.28
N ALA A 461 -0.16 21.93 -5.13
CA ALA A 461 0.70 20.89 -4.55
C ALA A 461 1.96 20.63 -5.41
N ALA A 462 1.81 20.45 -6.74
CA ALA A 462 2.95 20.28 -7.62
C ALA A 462 3.84 21.54 -7.68
N LEU A 463 3.23 22.73 -7.65
CA LEU A 463 3.94 24.00 -7.63
C LEU A 463 4.70 24.23 -6.32
N TRP A 464 4.23 23.70 -5.18
CA TRP A 464 4.97 23.72 -3.90
C TRP A 464 6.31 22.98 -4.00
N LEU A 465 6.35 21.81 -4.66
CA LEU A 465 7.60 21.11 -4.93
C LEU A 465 8.52 21.88 -5.90
N TYR A 466 7.96 22.62 -6.85
CA TYR A 466 8.72 23.51 -7.72
C TYR A 466 9.29 24.74 -6.96
N ALA A 467 8.50 25.35 -6.08
CA ALA A 467 8.87 26.52 -5.28
C ALA A 467 9.92 26.20 -4.21
N THR A 468 9.88 24.99 -3.65
CA THR A 468 10.89 24.46 -2.70
C THR A 468 12.11 23.83 -3.40
N SER A 469 12.28 24.04 -4.70
CA SER A 469 13.39 23.49 -5.49
C SER A 469 14.02 24.48 -6.46
N ARG A 470 15.15 24.07 -7.04
CA ARG A 470 15.90 24.80 -8.06
C ARG A 470 16.16 23.90 -9.27
N TRP A 471 16.53 24.49 -10.41
CA TRP A 471 16.94 23.71 -11.57
C TRP A 471 18.18 22.87 -11.25
N GLN A 472 18.15 21.61 -11.65
CA GLN A 472 19.22 20.66 -11.38
C GLN A 472 20.29 20.75 -12.48
N PRO A 473 21.59 20.59 -12.19
CA PRO A 473 22.61 20.52 -13.23
C PRO A 473 22.39 19.31 -14.14
N ALA A 474 23.04 19.29 -15.31
CA ALA A 474 23.12 18.08 -16.12
C ALA A 474 23.76 16.92 -15.33
N SER A 475 23.49 15.68 -15.76
CA SER A 475 24.09 14.44 -15.22
C SER A 475 25.41 14.12 -15.89
#